data_AF-A0A9Q0UV55-F1
#
_entry.id   AF-A0A9Q0UV55-F1
#
_cell.length_a   1.000
_cell.length_b   1.000
_cell.length_c   1.000
_cell.angle_alpha   90.00
_cell.angle_beta   90.00
_cell.angle_gamma   90.00
#
_symmetry.space_group_name_H-M   'P 1'
#
loop_
_entity.id
_entity.type
_entity.pdbx_description
1 polymer ?
#
loop_
_entity_poly.entity_id
_entity_poly.type
_entity_poly.pdbx_seq_one_letter_code
_entity_poly.pdbx_strand_id
1 'polypeptide(L)'
;MADPEADTRNRWRLCTVTQVEEFKSFARILPVWASTIALSISFAQLSTFFISQANIMDRKLGSNFTIPADPVPIFSVINALVLVQCRSFHLRRTARMFLR
;
A
#
# COMPACT_ATOMS: atom_id res chain seq x y z
N MET A 1 16.32 -21.47 53.30
CA MET A 1 15.02 -22.00 52.84
C MET A 1 14.47 -20.97 51.87
N ALA A 2 14.43 -21.31 50.58
CA ALA A 2 14.06 -20.39 49.52
C ALA A 2 12.55 -20.10 49.54
N ASP A 3 12.17 -18.83 49.34
CA ASP A 3 10.93 -18.51 48.63
C ASP A 3 11.08 -17.17 47.88
N PRO A 4 11.35 -17.21 46.57
CA PRO A 4 11.21 -16.08 45.67
C PRO A 4 9.84 -16.10 44.94
N GLU A 5 8.75 -16.52 45.58
CA GLU A 5 7.46 -16.77 44.90
C GLU A 5 6.37 -15.71 45.16
N ALA A 6 6.70 -14.54 45.71
CA ALA A 6 5.73 -13.47 45.93
C ALA A 6 5.66 -12.38 44.82
N ASP A 7 6.53 -12.42 43.81
CA ASP A 7 6.59 -11.37 42.75
C ASP A 7 5.95 -11.80 41.41
N THR A 8 5.44 -13.04 41.31
CA THR A 8 4.86 -13.55 40.06
C THR A 8 3.36 -13.24 39.93
N ARG A 9 2.69 -12.91 41.04
CA ARG A 9 1.34 -12.37 41.02
C ARG A 9 1.43 -10.91 40.59
N ASN A 10 1.26 -10.68 39.29
CA ASN A 10 0.68 -9.46 38.72
C ASN A 10 1.56 -8.57 37.83
N ARG A 11 2.54 -9.12 37.10
CA ARG A 11 3.17 -8.39 35.99
C ARG A 11 2.17 -7.99 34.88
N TRP A 12 1.04 -8.70 34.77
CA TRP A 12 0.00 -8.46 33.77
C TRP A 12 -1.07 -7.41 34.13
N ARG A 13 -1.20 -6.95 35.39
CA ARG A 13 -2.06 -5.78 35.73
C ARG A 13 -1.26 -4.51 36.02
N LEU A 14 0.04 -4.47 35.68
CA LEU A 14 0.87 -3.26 35.79
C LEU A 14 1.13 -2.60 34.43
N CYS A 15 0.33 -2.89 33.40
CA CYS A 15 0.23 -1.99 32.25
C CYS A 15 -0.64 -0.80 32.65
N THR A 16 -0.08 0.41 32.59
CA THR A 16 -0.80 1.66 32.81
C THR A 16 -2.03 1.69 31.89
N VAL A 17 -3.20 2.08 32.39
CA VAL A 17 -4.46 2.13 31.60
C VAL A 17 -4.25 2.94 30.31
N THR A 18 -3.38 3.95 30.36
CA THR A 18 -2.90 4.74 29.23
C THR A 18 -2.23 3.91 28.12
N GLN A 19 -1.35 2.94 28.43
CA GLN A 19 -0.75 2.05 27.42
C GLN A 19 -1.80 1.17 26.75
N VAL A 20 -2.81 0.74 27.50
CA VAL A 20 -3.90 -0.08 26.95
C VAL A 20 -4.78 0.77 26.02
N GLU A 21 -5.03 2.03 26.35
CA GLU A 21 -5.75 2.97 25.47
C GLU A 21 -4.96 3.30 24.20
N GLU A 22 -3.66 3.53 24.30
CA GLU A 22 -2.79 3.75 23.15
C GLU A 22 -2.76 2.53 22.22
N PHE A 23 -2.55 1.34 22.78
CA PHE A 23 -2.59 0.09 22.00
C PHE A 23 -3.96 -0.15 21.36
N LYS A 24 -5.04 0.19 22.06
CA LYS A 24 -6.41 0.10 21.54
C LYS A 24 -6.64 1.04 20.35
N SER A 25 -6.00 2.21 20.35
CA SER A 25 -6.00 3.12 19.19
C SER A 25 -5.26 2.53 18.00
N PHE A 26 -4.04 1.99 18.22
CA PHE A 26 -3.28 1.29 17.18
C PHE A 26 -4.03 0.07 16.62
N ALA A 27 -4.66 -0.72 17.48
CA ALA A 27 -5.46 -1.88 17.09
C ALA A 27 -6.67 -1.49 16.21
N ARG A 28 -7.22 -0.28 16.39
CA ARG A 28 -8.30 0.25 15.53
C ARG A 28 -7.78 0.70 14.16
N ILE A 29 -6.49 1.02 14.04
CA ILE A 29 -5.82 1.42 12.79
C ILE A 29 -5.37 0.19 11.97
N LEU A 30 -5.12 -0.95 12.62
CA LEU A 30 -4.78 -2.22 11.96
C LEU A 30 -5.73 -2.63 10.81
N PRO A 31 -7.07 -2.59 10.94
CA PRO A 31 -7.96 -2.95 9.84
C PRO A 31 -7.80 -2.04 8.61
N VAL A 32 -7.48 -0.75 8.79
CA VAL A 32 -7.22 0.20 7.69
C VAL A 32 -5.91 -0.14 6.98
N TRP A 33 -4.88 -0.50 7.75
CA TRP A 33 -3.61 -0.97 7.18
C TRP A 33 -3.79 -2.29 6.44
N ALA A 34 -4.52 -3.24 7.04
CA ALA A 34 -4.82 -4.53 6.43
C ALA A 34 -5.60 -4.37 5.12
N SER A 35 -6.60 -3.49 5.06
CA SER A 35 -7.32 -3.20 3.80
C SER A 35 -6.41 -2.58 2.75
N THR A 36 -5.50 -1.69 3.16
CA THR A 36 -4.52 -1.06 2.25
C THR A 36 -3.56 -2.10 1.64
N ILE A 37 -3.07 -3.03 2.47
CA ILE A 37 -2.21 -4.14 2.03
C ILE A 37 -2.99 -5.08 1.09
N ALA A 38 -4.22 -5.44 1.45
CA ALA A 38 -5.07 -6.31 0.64
C ALA A 38 -5.36 -5.69 -0.74
N LEU A 39 -5.63 -4.38 -0.80
CA LEU A 39 -5.80 -3.64 -2.05
C LEU A 39 -4.52 -3.62 -2.89
N SER A 40 -3.36 -3.39 -2.26
CA SER A 40 -2.05 -3.41 -2.94
C SER A 40 -1.75 -4.77 -3.57
N ILE A 41 -2.00 -5.86 -2.82
CA ILE A 41 -1.83 -7.23 -3.32
C ILE A 41 -2.80 -7.51 -4.47
N SER A 42 -4.08 -7.15 -4.32
CA SER A 42 -5.10 -7.35 -5.37
C SER A 42 -4.69 -6.63 -6.67
N PHE A 43 -4.17 -5.41 -6.55
CA PHE A 43 -3.67 -4.65 -7.70
C PHE A 43 -2.45 -5.32 -8.35
N ALA A 44 -1.48 -5.80 -7.56
CA ALA A 44 -0.31 -6.53 -8.08
C ALA A 44 -0.70 -7.84 -8.77
N GLN A 45 -1.70 -8.55 -8.23
CA GLN A 45 -2.26 -9.75 -8.83
C GLN A 45 -2.95 -9.45 -10.16
N LEU A 46 -3.80 -8.42 -10.20
CA LEU A 46 -4.45 -7.95 -11.43
C LEU A 46 -3.41 -7.63 -12.51
N SER A 47 -2.34 -6.90 -12.16
CA SER A 47 -1.23 -6.61 -13.07
C SER A 47 -0.65 -7.89 -13.65
N THR A 48 -0.30 -8.88 -12.81
CA THR A 48 0.27 -10.17 -13.21
C THR A 48 -0.67 -10.99 -14.10
N PHE A 49 -1.97 -11.05 -13.76
CA PHE A 49 -2.97 -11.76 -14.56
C PHE A 49 -3.12 -11.15 -15.95
N PHE A 50 -3.09 -9.83 -16.07
CA PHE A 50 -3.11 -9.14 -17.36
C PHE A 50 -1.91 -9.52 -18.24
N ILE A 51 -0.70 -9.64 -17.67
CA ILE A 51 0.50 -10.14 -18.38
C ILE A 51 0.26 -11.53 -18.90
N SER A 52 -0.22 -12.42 -18.03
CA SER A 52 -0.39 -13.82 -18.34
C SER A 52 -1.39 -14.00 -19.48
N GLN A 53 -2.52 -13.28 -19.43
CA GLN A 53 -3.49 -13.24 -20.52
C GLN A 53 -2.89 -12.65 -21.80
N ALA A 54 -2.18 -11.52 -21.72
CA ALA A 54 -1.53 -10.89 -22.87
C ALA A 54 -0.46 -11.78 -23.51
N ASN A 55 0.23 -12.62 -22.73
CA ASN A 55 1.25 -13.53 -23.23
C ASN A 55 0.65 -14.74 -23.97
N ILE A 56 -0.56 -15.17 -23.57
CA ILE A 56 -1.30 -16.27 -24.20
C ILE A 56 -2.05 -15.78 -25.46
N MET A 57 -2.46 -14.51 -25.49
CA MET A 57 -3.03 -13.91 -26.70
C MET A 57 -2.00 -13.86 -27.83
N ASP A 58 -2.46 -14.01 -29.08
CA ASP A 58 -1.60 -13.85 -30.24
C ASP A 58 -1.21 -12.37 -30.38
N ARG A 59 0.06 -12.08 -30.09
CA ARG A 59 0.63 -10.71 -30.04
C ARG A 59 1.10 -10.22 -31.40
N LYS A 60 0.87 -10.99 -32.48
CA LYS A 60 1.25 -10.62 -33.84
C LYS A 60 0.20 -9.71 -34.47
N LEU A 61 0.48 -8.41 -34.48
CA LEU A 61 -0.27 -7.45 -35.29
C LEU A 61 0.33 -7.44 -36.72
N GLY A 62 0.11 -8.53 -37.46
CA GLY A 62 0.66 -8.72 -38.81
C GLY A 62 2.03 -9.41 -38.86
N SER A 63 2.69 -9.38 -40.02
CA SER A 63 3.90 -10.18 -40.29
C SER A 63 5.17 -9.70 -39.58
N ASN A 64 5.21 -8.45 -39.11
CA ASN A 64 6.43 -7.82 -38.60
C ASN A 64 6.31 -7.16 -37.21
N PHE A 65 5.13 -7.14 -36.58
CA PHE A 65 4.94 -6.41 -35.32
C PHE A 65 4.46 -7.35 -34.20
N THR A 66 5.30 -7.49 -33.17
CA THR A 66 4.98 -8.26 -31.95
C THR A 66 4.95 -7.32 -30.75
N ILE A 67 3.81 -7.25 -30.07
CA ILE A 67 3.63 -6.39 -28.90
C ILE A 67 4.26 -7.06 -27.67
N PRO A 68 5.10 -6.36 -26.87
CA PRO A 68 5.64 -6.90 -25.63
C PRO A 68 4.55 -7.03 -24.57
N ALA A 69 4.55 -8.12 -23.81
CA ALA A 69 3.51 -8.44 -22.82
C ALA A 69 3.76 -7.82 -21.42
N ASP A 70 4.88 -7.13 -21.21
CA ASP A 70 5.35 -6.73 -19.88
C ASP A 70 4.75 -5.37 -19.41
N PRO A 71 4.02 -5.33 -18.29
CA PRO A 71 3.42 -4.12 -17.75
C PRO A 71 4.33 -3.34 -16.80
N VAL A 72 5.48 -3.89 -16.38
CA VAL A 72 6.42 -3.19 -15.48
C VAL A 72 6.76 -1.76 -15.97
N PRO A 73 7.09 -1.54 -17.26
CA PRO A 73 7.29 -0.19 -17.78
C PRO A 73 6.00 0.65 -17.80
N ILE A 74 4.85 0.06 -18.11
CA ILE A 74 3.57 0.77 -18.21
C ILE A 74 3.11 1.28 -16.84
N PHE A 75 3.24 0.45 -15.81
CA PHE A 75 2.90 0.84 -14.43
C PHE A 75 3.77 1.98 -13.94
N SER A 76 5.07 1.93 -14.24
CA SER A 76 6.01 3.01 -13.89
C SER A 76 5.66 4.33 -14.58
N VAL A 77 5.25 4.28 -15.85
CA VAL A 77 4.78 5.46 -16.61
C VAL A 77 3.48 6.02 -16.02
N ILE A 78 2.49 5.18 -15.72
CA ILE A 78 1.23 5.63 -15.10
C ILE A 78 1.52 6.29 -13.75
N ASN A 79 2.36 5.68 -12.91
CA ASN A 79 2.71 6.22 -11.61
C ASN A 79 3.44 7.57 -11.72
N ALA A 80 4.39 7.69 -12.66
CA ALA A 80 5.07 8.95 -12.94
C ALA A 80 4.11 10.03 -13.45
N LEU A 81 3.17 9.69 -14.34
CA LEU A 81 2.16 10.62 -14.85
C LEU A 81 1.23 11.09 -13.73
N VAL A 82 0.72 10.20 -12.89
CA VAL A 82 -0.13 10.56 -11.75
C VAL A 82 0.64 11.47 -10.78
N LEU A 83 1.90 11.15 -10.47
CA LEU A 83 2.73 11.95 -9.58
C LEU A 83 3.03 13.35 -10.13
N VAL A 84 3.39 13.44 -11.41
CA VAL A 84 3.66 14.71 -12.10
C VAL A 84 2.38 15.54 -12.26
N GLN A 85 1.25 14.92 -12.59
CA GLN A 85 -0.04 15.61 -12.67
C GLN A 85 -0.57 16.04 -11.32
N CYS A 86 -0.40 15.26 -10.26
CA CYS A 86 -0.71 15.68 -8.90
C CYS A 86 0.18 16.84 -8.45
N ARG A 87 1.51 16.76 -8.65
CA ARG A 87 2.43 17.82 -8.24
C ARG A 87 2.17 19.12 -9.00
N SER A 88 1.97 19.05 -10.31
CA SER A 88 1.64 20.22 -11.13
C SER A 88 0.23 20.76 -10.85
N PHE A 89 -0.74 19.91 -10.52
CA PHE A 89 -2.09 20.34 -10.14
C PHE A 89 -2.12 20.99 -8.75
N HIS A 90 -1.41 20.44 -7.78
CA HIS A 90 -1.26 21.01 -6.46
C HIS A 90 -0.53 22.35 -6.53
N LEU A 91 0.58 22.44 -7.27
CA LEU A 91 1.31 23.69 -7.49
C LEU A 91 0.45 24.74 -8.22
N ARG A 92 -0.33 24.33 -9.23
CA ARG A 92 -1.29 25.22 -9.92
C ARG A 92 -2.48 25.65 -9.05
N ARG A 93 -2.84 24.88 -8.02
CA ARG A 93 -3.88 25.24 -7.05
C ARG A 93 -3.33 26.19 -5.98
N THR A 94 -2.13 25.94 -5.48
CA THR A 94 -1.47 26.80 -4.50
C THR A 94 -1.05 28.14 -5.11
N ALA A 95 -0.49 28.14 -6.32
CA ALA A 95 -0.12 29.38 -7.02
C ALA A 95 -1.34 30.25 -7.37
N ARG A 96 -2.49 29.66 -7.72
CA ARG A 96 -3.74 30.41 -7.97
C ARG A 96 -4.43 30.91 -6.70
N MET A 97 -4.21 30.26 -5.55
CA MET A 97 -4.68 30.76 -4.25
C MET A 97 -3.79 31.87 -3.68
N PHE A 98 -2.52 31.97 -4.11
CA PHE A 98 -1.59 33.03 -3.69
C PHE A 98 -1.63 34.28 -4.59
N LEU A 99 -2.20 34.16 -5.81
CA LEU A 99 -2.40 35.24 -6.78
C LEU A 99 -3.82 35.86 -6.73
N ARG A 100 -4.58 35.57 -5.67
CA ARG A 100 -5.83 36.24 -5.29
C ARG A 100 -5.68 36.77 -3.88
#